data_AF-A0A533TFB9-F1
#
_entry.id   AF-A0A533TFB9-F1
#
_cell.length_a   1.000
_cell.length_b   1.000
_cell.length_c   1.000
_cell.angle_alpha   90.00
_cell.angle_beta   90.00
_cell.angle_gamma   90.00
#
_symmetry.space_group_name_H-M   'P 1'
#
loop_
_entity.id
_entity.type
_entity.pdbx_description
1 polymer ?
#
loop_
_entity_poly.entity_id
_entity_poly.type
_entity_poly.pdbx_seq_one_letter_code
_entity_poly.pdbx_strand_id
1 'polypeptide(L)'
;MFINKDLLDFFSSMAEIKKQKRDVFYTLAAEVDDADVKKRLLQIGKNEQLHVDQLQQSMDLVNGAPYQNFVPDILTETPLVPFQIPLEDVLVDVDDSASTESAAHAELPHHDFDDVVPFLRAVEPEPDESEDTTIGMAATHLETSLPDSVNTGITPLDTINLNIDQEEQITQISSLSHFKPTASQNSFSMDYLNHPLAEVFGFTTSDLSSKAQRYRSHHHCPFNNRVPNCTNENPKNPLGVCSLLHNNKAVITCPVRFREEWLITDDAASFFFPEGVRWSSLTEVELTDAYGKSSGSLDLVLVAYDDSGKITDFGAIEIQSAFITGDARDPFNFYMKDPKTNSLMDWSAQSNFPQPDYVSAMRESLVPQLIFKGSILNSWSKKLAISIDRSYFEALPNLVPVEKQDAEIAWFIYDLELVVNGEKESYELKRANVVYTKFQQTLSALSISHPDNIEHFMKLLPELADR
;
A
#
# COMPACT_ATOMS: atom_id res chain seq x y z
N MET A 1 -0.70 -21.87 17.24
CA MET A 1 -2.09 -22.07 16.76
C MET A 1 -2.92 -21.07 17.52
N PHE A 2 -3.36 -20.00 16.86
CA PHE A 2 -4.42 -19.17 17.44
C PHE A 2 -5.66 -20.05 17.57
N ILE A 3 -6.30 -20.05 18.73
CA ILE A 3 -7.61 -20.68 18.89
C ILE A 3 -8.60 -19.78 18.13
N ASN A 4 -9.66 -20.34 17.53
CA ASN A 4 -10.68 -19.53 16.83
C ASN A 4 -11.16 -18.34 17.68
N LYS A 5 -11.20 -18.52 19.01
CA LYS A 5 -11.47 -17.45 19.98
C LYS A 5 -10.51 -16.25 19.87
N ASP A 6 -9.20 -16.46 19.78
CA ASP A 6 -8.22 -15.36 19.74
C ASP A 6 -8.40 -14.50 18.48
N LEU A 7 -8.75 -15.14 17.36
CA LEU A 7 -9.08 -14.47 16.10
C LEU A 7 -10.43 -13.73 16.17
N LEU A 8 -11.44 -14.33 16.80
CA LEU A 8 -12.75 -13.68 17.01
C LEU A 8 -12.62 -12.45 17.92
N ASP A 9 -11.89 -12.56 19.03
CA ASP A 9 -11.65 -11.46 19.97
C ASP A 9 -10.89 -10.31 19.26
N PHE A 10 -9.93 -10.64 18.38
CA PHE A 10 -9.22 -9.66 17.53
C PHE A 10 -10.15 -8.97 16.50
N PHE A 11 -10.89 -9.74 15.70
CA PHE A 11 -11.79 -9.17 14.69
C PHE A 11 -12.92 -8.34 15.30
N SER A 12 -13.49 -8.81 16.43
CA SER A 12 -14.52 -8.09 17.18
C SER A 12 -14.00 -6.74 17.68
N SER A 13 -12.78 -6.72 18.24
CA SER A 13 -12.12 -5.48 18.69
C SER A 13 -11.90 -4.50 17.52
N MET A 14 -11.45 -4.99 16.36
CA MET A 14 -11.27 -4.18 15.15
C MET A 14 -12.60 -3.65 14.60
N ALA A 15 -13.65 -4.48 14.59
CA ALA A 15 -14.98 -4.11 14.09
C ALA A 15 -15.60 -3.01 14.94
N GLU A 16 -15.49 -3.09 16.26
CA GLU A 16 -16.01 -2.06 17.17
C GLU A 16 -15.24 -0.73 17.04
N ILE A 17 -13.91 -0.76 16.87
CA ILE A 17 -13.11 0.45 16.56
C ILE A 17 -13.57 1.09 15.24
N LYS A 18 -13.75 0.30 14.18
CA LYS A 18 -14.18 0.80 12.87
C LYS A 18 -15.62 1.33 12.89
N LYS A 19 -16.50 0.71 13.67
CA LYS A 19 -17.86 1.18 13.93
C LYS A 19 -17.89 2.51 14.69
N GLN A 20 -17.04 2.68 15.72
CA GLN A 20 -16.89 3.95 16.43
C GLN A 20 -16.36 5.06 15.50
N LYS A 21 -15.34 4.79 14.68
CA LYS A 21 -14.84 5.73 13.66
C LYS A 21 -15.97 6.14 12.70
N ARG A 22 -16.71 5.18 12.14
CA ARG A 22 -17.88 5.40 11.27
C ARG A 22 -18.90 6.35 11.91
N ASP A 23 -19.27 6.08 13.16
CA ASP A 23 -20.30 6.83 13.88
C ASP A 23 -19.87 8.27 14.19
N VAL A 24 -18.59 8.49 14.52
CA VAL A 24 -18.00 9.84 14.61
C VAL A 24 -18.11 10.57 13.27
N PHE A 25 -17.72 9.95 12.14
CA PHE A 25 -17.79 10.62 10.83
C PHE A 25 -19.22 10.95 10.39
N TYR A 26 -20.19 10.08 10.67
CA TYR A 26 -21.60 10.37 10.41
C TYR A 26 -22.18 11.45 11.34
N THR A 27 -21.74 11.51 12.60
CA THR A 27 -22.15 12.57 13.54
C THR A 27 -21.60 13.93 13.09
N LEU A 28 -20.31 14.01 12.78
CA LEU A 28 -19.68 15.21 12.22
C LEU A 28 -20.33 15.64 10.89
N ALA A 29 -20.68 14.68 10.03
CA ALA A 29 -21.40 14.98 8.79
C ALA A 29 -22.82 15.53 9.03
N ALA A 30 -23.48 15.22 10.15
CA ALA A 30 -24.78 15.80 10.47
C ALA A 30 -24.66 17.29 10.81
N GLU A 31 -23.62 17.67 11.57
CA GLU A 31 -23.41 19.01 12.12
C GLU A 31 -22.71 20.00 11.17
N VAL A 32 -22.11 19.54 10.08
CA VAL A 32 -21.42 20.40 9.10
C VAL A 32 -22.37 20.93 8.01
N ASP A 33 -22.40 22.26 7.89
CA ASP A 33 -23.15 23.01 6.85
C ASP A 33 -22.44 23.04 5.48
N ASP A 34 -21.10 23.00 5.45
CA ASP A 34 -20.35 22.99 4.19
C ASP A 34 -20.59 21.70 3.41
N ALA A 35 -21.17 21.82 2.23
CA ALA A 35 -21.61 20.69 1.42
C ALA A 35 -20.45 19.78 0.95
N ASP A 36 -19.27 20.32 0.68
CA ASP A 36 -18.12 19.54 0.22
C ASP A 36 -17.43 18.82 1.40
N VAL A 37 -17.31 19.47 2.56
CA VAL A 37 -16.83 18.84 3.79
C VAL A 37 -17.81 17.74 4.25
N LYS A 38 -19.12 18.03 4.29
CA LYS A 38 -20.18 17.07 4.59
C LYS A 38 -20.10 15.83 3.69
N LYS A 39 -19.94 16.04 2.37
CA LYS A 39 -19.79 14.96 1.39
C LYS A 39 -18.54 14.10 1.63
N ARG A 40 -17.41 14.70 2.01
CA ARG A 40 -16.19 13.97 2.38
C ARG A 40 -16.39 13.14 3.64
N LEU A 41 -16.97 13.73 4.71
CA LEU A 41 -17.24 13.02 5.96
C LEU A 41 -18.18 11.82 5.76
N LEU A 42 -19.25 11.98 4.97
CA LEU A 42 -20.13 10.88 4.57
C LEU A 42 -19.40 9.79 3.78
N GLN A 43 -18.46 10.13 2.89
CA GLN A 43 -17.68 9.14 2.15
C GLN A 43 -16.72 8.38 3.06
N ILE A 44 -16.08 9.05 4.03
CA ILE A 44 -15.21 8.39 5.01
C ILE A 44 -16.05 7.43 5.88
N GLY A 45 -17.21 7.87 6.37
CA GLY A 45 -18.13 7.00 7.12
C GLY A 45 -18.57 5.76 6.33
N LYS A 46 -18.85 5.90 5.02
CA LYS A 46 -19.15 4.75 4.14
C LYS A 46 -17.97 3.79 3.97
N ASN A 47 -16.75 4.31 3.86
CA ASN A 47 -15.55 3.48 3.77
C ASN A 47 -15.32 2.70 5.08
N GLU A 48 -15.54 3.33 6.24
CA GLU A 48 -15.42 2.64 7.54
C GLU A 48 -16.55 1.62 7.76
N GLN A 49 -17.76 1.85 7.23
CA GLN A 49 -18.81 0.82 7.19
C GLN A 49 -18.37 -0.41 6.39
N LEU A 50 -17.76 -0.23 5.21
CA LEU A 50 -17.26 -1.34 4.39
C LEU A 50 -16.22 -2.18 5.15
N HIS A 51 -15.35 -1.54 5.94
CA HIS A 51 -14.40 -2.24 6.80
C HIS A 51 -15.11 -3.01 7.95
N VAL A 52 -16.17 -2.45 8.56
CA VAL A 52 -16.99 -3.17 9.54
C VAL A 52 -17.63 -4.42 8.91
N ASP A 53 -18.17 -4.30 7.71
CA ASP A 53 -18.83 -5.42 7.00
C ASP A 53 -17.83 -6.55 6.65
N GLN A 54 -16.61 -6.19 6.23
CA GLN A 54 -15.51 -7.13 6.00
C GLN A 54 -15.09 -7.84 7.29
N LEU A 55 -14.96 -7.10 8.40
CA LEU A 55 -14.60 -7.69 9.70
C LEU A 55 -15.72 -8.57 10.27
N GLN A 56 -17.00 -8.23 10.04
CA GLN A 56 -18.12 -9.07 10.40
C GLN A 56 -18.11 -10.41 9.64
N GLN A 57 -17.96 -10.37 8.31
CA GLN A 57 -17.78 -11.60 7.51
C GLN A 57 -16.61 -12.45 8.04
N SER A 58 -15.52 -11.81 8.45
CA SER A 58 -14.35 -12.49 8.99
C SER A 58 -14.66 -13.25 10.27
N MET A 59 -15.45 -12.66 11.16
CA MET A 59 -15.97 -13.35 12.36
C MET A 59 -16.92 -14.49 12.00
N ASP A 60 -17.80 -14.29 11.01
CA ASP A 60 -18.75 -15.32 10.57
C ASP A 60 -18.02 -16.56 10.01
N LEU A 61 -16.95 -16.34 9.23
CA LEU A 61 -16.08 -17.39 8.71
C LEU A 61 -15.35 -18.15 9.83
N VAL A 62 -14.80 -17.46 10.83
CA VAL A 62 -14.11 -18.11 11.97
C VAL A 62 -15.08 -18.86 12.90
N ASN A 63 -16.33 -18.40 12.98
CA ASN A 63 -17.42 -19.09 13.68
C ASN A 63 -18.00 -20.29 12.91
N GLY A 64 -17.65 -20.48 11.64
CA GLY A 64 -18.22 -21.52 10.79
C GLY A 64 -19.71 -21.31 10.47
N ALA A 65 -20.18 -20.06 10.50
CA ALA A 65 -21.56 -19.72 10.16
C ALA A 65 -21.80 -19.90 8.65
N PRO A 66 -22.97 -20.42 8.22
CA PRO A 66 -23.31 -20.48 6.80
C PRO A 66 -23.45 -19.06 6.25
N TYR A 67 -22.67 -18.76 5.21
CA TYR A 67 -22.56 -17.43 4.61
C TYR A 67 -23.91 -16.90 4.11
N GLN A 68 -24.29 -15.68 4.52
CA GLN A 68 -25.42 -14.94 3.95
C GLN A 68 -24.92 -13.94 2.90
N ASN A 69 -25.55 -13.94 1.73
CA ASN A 69 -25.23 -13.01 0.64
C ASN A 69 -25.54 -11.56 1.04
N PHE A 70 -24.51 -10.81 1.45
CA PHE A 70 -24.62 -9.37 1.57
C PHE A 70 -24.52 -8.72 0.18
N VAL A 71 -25.68 -8.43 -0.41
CA VAL A 71 -25.78 -7.49 -1.53
C VAL A 71 -25.82 -6.09 -0.91
N PRO A 72 -24.82 -5.22 -1.13
CA PRO A 72 -24.92 -3.84 -0.67
C PRO A 72 -26.11 -3.18 -1.37
N ASP A 73 -26.99 -2.56 -0.60
CA ASP A 73 -28.26 -2.03 -1.08
C ASP A 73 -28.03 -0.73 -1.89
N ILE A 74 -27.64 -0.93 -3.15
CA ILE A 74 -27.42 0.13 -4.12
C ILE A 74 -28.79 0.44 -4.75
N LEU A 75 -29.39 1.52 -4.26
CA LEU A 75 -30.60 2.20 -4.78
C LEU A 75 -31.97 1.56 -4.43
N THR A 76 -32.42 1.71 -3.18
CA THR A 76 -33.79 2.24 -2.95
C THR A 76 -33.82 3.26 -1.81
N GLU A 77 -34.41 4.44 -2.05
CA GLU A 77 -34.77 5.37 -0.97
C GLU A 77 -35.99 4.83 -0.23
N THR A 78 -35.77 4.19 0.93
CA THR A 78 -36.86 3.80 1.83
C THR A 78 -37.06 4.90 2.89
N PRO A 79 -38.27 5.45 3.09
CA PRO A 79 -38.49 6.50 4.07
C PRO A 79 -38.25 6.01 5.50
N LEU A 80 -37.59 6.85 6.32
CA LEU A 80 -37.42 6.62 7.74
C LEU A 80 -38.79 6.58 8.45
N VAL A 81 -39.14 5.44 9.04
CA VAL A 81 -40.26 5.34 9.97
C VAL A 81 -39.83 5.96 11.31
N PRO A 82 -40.54 6.98 11.84
CA PRO A 82 -40.14 7.64 13.07
C PRO A 82 -40.34 6.72 14.28
N PHE A 83 -39.31 6.63 15.12
CA PHE A 83 -39.30 5.85 16.35
C PHE A 83 -40.13 6.55 17.43
N GLN A 84 -41.26 5.96 17.85
CA GLN A 84 -42.08 6.50 18.94
C GLN A 84 -41.54 6.05 20.30
N ILE A 85 -41.23 7.02 21.16
CA ILE A 85 -40.88 6.80 22.58
C ILE A 85 -42.19 6.71 23.38
N PRO A 86 -42.37 5.74 24.30
CA PRO A 86 -43.47 5.76 25.25
C PRO A 86 -43.20 6.82 26.32
N LEU A 87 -44.11 7.79 26.47
CA LEU A 87 -44.14 8.70 27.62
C LEU A 87 -44.91 8.05 28.76
N GLU A 88 -44.29 7.95 29.94
CA GLU A 88 -45.00 7.77 31.22
C GLU A 88 -45.22 9.15 31.87
N ASP A 89 -46.31 9.26 32.64
CA ASP A 89 -46.90 10.52 33.07
C ASP A 89 -46.03 11.33 34.06
N VAL A 90 -45.79 12.62 33.75
CA VAL A 90 -45.53 13.66 34.74
C VAL A 90 -46.39 14.88 34.42
N LEU A 91 -47.44 15.10 35.23
CA LEU A 91 -48.33 16.25 35.16
C LEU A 91 -47.66 17.52 35.69
N VAL A 92 -47.59 18.58 34.87
CA VAL A 92 -47.50 19.98 35.33
C VAL A 92 -48.27 20.88 34.34
N ASP A 93 -49.37 21.49 34.80
CA ASP A 93 -50.08 22.56 34.08
C ASP A 93 -49.32 23.90 34.16
N VAL A 94 -49.14 24.60 33.03
CA VAL A 94 -49.11 26.09 32.95
C VAL A 94 -49.68 26.56 31.59
N ASP A 95 -50.40 27.68 31.62
CA ASP A 95 -51.29 28.28 30.60
C ASP A 95 -50.72 28.69 29.21
N ASP A 96 -51.67 28.71 28.26
CA ASP A 96 -51.89 29.62 27.12
C ASP A 96 -50.86 30.73 26.78
N SER A 97 -50.49 30.86 25.49
CA SER A 97 -51.14 31.86 24.59
C SER A 97 -50.53 32.03 23.17
N ALA A 98 -51.41 31.91 22.16
CA ALA A 98 -51.59 32.78 20.97
C ALA A 98 -50.51 33.03 19.86
N SER A 99 -51.05 33.23 18.65
CA SER A 99 -50.50 33.84 17.40
C SER A 99 -49.45 33.02 16.60
N THR A 100 -49.53 32.69 15.29
CA THR A 100 -50.26 33.06 14.04
C THR A 100 -49.31 33.61 12.97
N GLU A 101 -49.65 33.38 11.69
CA GLU A 101 -48.99 33.86 10.45
C GLU A 101 -47.74 33.07 9.98
N SER A 102 -47.47 32.89 8.68
CA SER A 102 -48.32 32.99 7.46
C SER A 102 -47.60 32.25 6.30
N ALA A 103 -48.36 31.75 5.31
CA ALA A 103 -47.82 31.04 4.15
C ALA A 103 -47.53 31.99 2.96
N ALA A 104 -46.58 31.60 2.09
CA ALA A 104 -46.48 32.10 0.71
C ALA A 104 -45.94 31.00 -0.22
N HIS A 105 -46.48 30.96 -1.45
CA HIS A 105 -46.25 29.94 -2.49
C HIS A 105 -45.32 30.44 -3.62
N ALA A 106 -45.06 29.54 -4.59
CA ALA A 106 -44.58 29.78 -5.97
C ALA A 106 -43.06 29.88 -6.17
N GLU A 107 -42.46 29.40 -7.27
CA GLU A 107 -42.94 28.59 -8.40
C GLU A 107 -41.75 27.90 -9.11
N LEU A 108 -42.00 26.81 -9.86
CA LEU A 108 -41.02 26.14 -10.75
C LEU A 108 -41.19 26.61 -12.20
N PRO A 109 -40.15 26.46 -13.04
CA PRO A 109 -40.36 26.16 -14.45
C PRO A 109 -39.67 24.86 -14.90
N HIS A 110 -40.40 24.03 -15.64
CA HIS A 110 -39.87 22.91 -16.43
C HIS A 110 -39.23 23.40 -17.74
N HIS A 111 -38.31 22.61 -18.29
CA HIS A 111 -38.08 22.56 -19.74
C HIS A 111 -37.59 21.17 -20.18
N ASP A 112 -38.45 20.46 -20.90
CA ASP A 112 -38.08 19.28 -21.72
C ASP A 112 -37.59 19.72 -23.10
N PHE A 113 -36.76 18.89 -23.74
CA PHE A 113 -36.76 18.67 -25.19
C PHE A 113 -36.04 17.35 -25.53
N ASP A 114 -36.78 16.39 -26.11
CA ASP A 114 -36.28 15.18 -26.75
C ASP A 114 -36.09 15.39 -28.27
N ASP A 115 -35.00 14.88 -28.86
CA ASP A 115 -34.87 14.33 -30.24
C ASP A 115 -33.38 13.98 -30.57
N VAL A 116 -33.02 13.10 -31.52
CA VAL A 116 -33.31 11.65 -31.67
C VAL A 116 -32.36 11.03 -32.74
N VAL A 117 -31.53 10.02 -32.35
CA VAL A 117 -31.20 8.76 -33.12
C VAL A 117 -30.52 8.88 -34.54
N PRO A 118 -29.70 7.95 -35.10
CA PRO A 118 -28.66 7.03 -34.57
C PRO A 118 -27.44 6.74 -35.56
N PHE A 119 -26.65 5.68 -35.25
CA PHE A 119 -25.88 4.78 -36.15
C PHE A 119 -24.53 5.22 -36.80
N LEU A 120 -23.48 4.43 -36.51
CA LEU A 120 -22.61 3.63 -37.44
C LEU A 120 -21.45 3.03 -36.61
N ARG A 121 -21.48 1.73 -36.28
CA ARG A 121 -20.93 0.56 -36.99
C ARG A 121 -19.39 0.41 -36.94
N ALA A 122 -18.97 -0.78 -36.49
CA ALA A 122 -17.58 -1.25 -36.54
C ALA A 122 -17.11 -1.52 -37.98
N VAL A 123 -15.79 -1.49 -38.16
CA VAL A 123 -15.08 -1.96 -39.36
C VAL A 123 -13.91 -2.81 -38.88
N GLU A 124 -13.91 -4.09 -39.24
CA GLU A 124 -12.74 -4.98 -39.16
C GLU A 124 -11.84 -4.73 -40.38
N PRO A 125 -10.52 -4.98 -40.29
CA PRO A 125 -9.62 -4.84 -41.43
C PRO A 125 -9.58 -6.13 -42.27
N GLU A 126 -9.62 -5.99 -43.60
CA GLU A 126 -9.19 -7.04 -44.53
C GLU A 126 -7.91 -6.64 -45.29
N PRO A 127 -7.13 -7.60 -45.83
CA PRO A 127 -5.76 -7.38 -46.30
C PRO A 127 -5.62 -7.24 -47.83
N ASP A 128 -4.50 -6.65 -48.24
CA ASP A 128 -3.83 -6.79 -49.56
C ASP A 128 -2.35 -6.46 -49.27
N GLU A 129 -1.35 -7.34 -49.40
CA GLU A 129 -0.84 -8.10 -50.57
C GLU A 129 -0.24 -7.27 -51.72
N SER A 130 1.03 -7.58 -52.04
CA SER A 130 1.76 -7.29 -53.29
C SER A 130 2.15 -5.80 -53.56
N GLU A 131 3.25 -5.42 -54.22
CA GLU A 131 4.41 -6.11 -54.84
C GLU A 131 5.71 -5.37 -54.40
N ASP A 132 6.75 -6.07 -53.94
CA ASP A 132 7.91 -6.57 -54.70
C ASP A 132 8.79 -5.50 -55.38
N THR A 133 10.05 -5.40 -54.94
CA THR A 133 11.16 -5.06 -55.85
C THR A 133 12.48 -5.64 -55.36
N THR A 134 12.90 -6.72 -56.01
CA THR A 134 14.09 -7.51 -55.69
C THR A 134 15.37 -6.97 -56.38
N ILE A 135 16.40 -6.52 -55.63
CA ILE A 135 17.85 -6.55 -56.00
C ILE A 135 18.66 -6.52 -54.68
N GLY A 136 19.72 -7.32 -54.43
CA GLY A 136 20.32 -8.40 -55.21
C GLY A 136 21.59 -8.94 -54.52
N MET A 137 21.68 -10.27 -54.46
CA MET A 137 22.83 -11.17 -54.24
C MET A 137 24.24 -10.58 -53.95
N ALA A 138 24.88 -11.10 -52.89
CA ALA A 138 26.18 -11.80 -53.02
C ALA A 138 26.50 -12.63 -51.76
N ALA A 139 26.87 -13.90 -51.95
CA ALA A 139 27.44 -14.76 -50.92
C ALA A 139 28.84 -15.20 -51.34
N THR A 140 29.75 -15.41 -50.38
CA THR A 140 31.00 -16.16 -50.60
C THR A 140 31.45 -16.87 -49.33
N HIS A 141 31.89 -18.12 -49.49
CA HIS A 141 32.47 -18.99 -48.46
C HIS A 141 33.93 -18.63 -48.12
N LEU A 142 34.40 -19.10 -46.95
CA LEU A 142 35.60 -19.96 -46.70
C LEU A 142 35.73 -20.06 -45.16
N GLU A 143 35.61 -21.21 -44.49
CA GLU A 143 36.50 -22.40 -44.39
C GLU A 143 37.69 -22.29 -43.40
N THR A 144 37.76 -23.27 -42.48
CA THR A 144 38.97 -23.78 -41.74
C THR A 144 39.65 -22.85 -40.71
N SER A 145 40.27 -23.31 -39.61
CA SER A 145 40.39 -24.65 -38.96
C SER A 145 40.86 -24.52 -37.49
N LEU A 146 40.78 -25.61 -36.72
CA LEU A 146 41.41 -25.81 -35.39
C LEU A 146 42.96 -25.70 -35.43
N PRO A 147 43.63 -25.71 -34.26
CA PRO A 147 44.20 -26.99 -33.81
C PRO A 147 43.91 -27.37 -32.35
N ASP A 148 44.08 -28.66 -32.06
CA ASP A 148 43.72 -29.36 -30.82
C ASP A 148 44.76 -29.31 -29.67
N SER A 149 44.32 -29.88 -28.53
CA SER A 149 45.08 -30.80 -27.65
C SER A 149 45.80 -30.22 -26.40
N VAL A 150 45.97 -30.91 -25.24
CA VAL A 150 45.39 -32.17 -24.68
C VAL A 150 45.81 -32.31 -23.18
N ASN A 151 44.93 -32.85 -22.29
CA ASN A 151 45.20 -33.53 -20.98
C ASN A 151 45.97 -32.78 -19.83
N THR A 152 46.00 -33.18 -18.53
CA THR A 152 45.44 -34.32 -17.74
C THR A 152 45.46 -34.04 -16.22
N GLY A 153 44.60 -34.72 -15.42
CA GLY A 153 44.81 -35.03 -13.97
C GLY A 153 44.27 -33.99 -12.95
N ILE A 154 43.54 -34.28 -11.84
CA ILE A 154 43.19 -35.54 -11.10
C ILE A 154 44.46 -36.27 -10.60
N THR A 155 44.79 -36.48 -9.30
CA THR A 155 44.15 -36.40 -7.96
C THR A 155 45.27 -36.38 -6.85
N PRO A 156 45.12 -36.84 -5.57
CA PRO A 156 44.31 -36.33 -4.43
C PRO A 156 45.08 -36.18 -3.08
N LEU A 157 44.35 -35.80 -2.02
CA LEU A 157 44.54 -36.16 -0.58
C LEU A 157 45.78 -35.69 0.19
N ASP A 158 45.54 -35.07 1.35
CA ASP A 158 45.96 -35.69 2.62
C ASP A 158 45.11 -35.21 3.82
N THR A 159 45.00 -36.08 4.83
CA THR A 159 44.10 -35.93 6.00
C THR A 159 44.89 -36.06 7.29
N ILE A 160 44.74 -35.15 8.26
CA ILE A 160 45.17 -35.39 9.65
C ILE A 160 44.05 -34.97 10.63
N ASN A 161 43.53 -35.96 11.34
CA ASN A 161 42.75 -35.81 12.57
C ASN A 161 43.70 -35.80 13.79
N LEU A 162 43.42 -34.96 14.79
CA LEU A 162 43.75 -35.27 16.19
C LEU A 162 42.65 -34.71 17.12
N ASN A 163 41.92 -35.63 17.77
CA ASN A 163 41.23 -35.35 19.04
C ASN A 163 42.25 -35.41 20.18
N ILE A 164 42.03 -34.63 21.24
CA ILE A 164 42.26 -34.99 22.66
C ILE A 164 41.50 -33.97 23.55
N ASP A 165 41.22 -34.39 24.78
CA ASP A 165 40.11 -33.97 25.65
C ASP A 165 40.23 -32.60 26.37
N GLN A 166 39.21 -32.39 27.22
CA GLN A 166 38.78 -31.20 27.94
C GLN A 166 39.69 -30.73 29.11
N GLU A 167 39.23 -29.65 29.75
CA GLU A 167 39.68 -29.09 31.05
C GLU A 167 40.96 -28.25 31.07
N GLU A 168 40.85 -26.96 30.69
CA GLU A 168 41.21 -25.85 31.59
C GLU A 168 40.71 -24.49 31.05
N GLN A 169 40.67 -23.46 31.91
CA GLN A 169 40.39 -22.04 31.62
C GLN A 169 38.94 -21.62 31.30
N ILE A 170 38.03 -21.96 32.22
CA ILE A 170 37.04 -20.96 32.66
C ILE A 170 37.80 -19.82 33.36
N THR A 171 37.36 -18.57 33.19
CA THR A 171 37.88 -17.31 33.80
C THR A 171 38.91 -16.51 32.98
N GLN A 172 38.50 -15.92 31.84
CA GLN A 172 39.01 -14.59 31.38
C GLN A 172 38.22 -13.96 30.21
N ILE A 173 36.95 -13.60 30.41
CA ILE A 173 36.24 -12.63 29.55
C ILE A 173 35.47 -11.62 30.42
N SER A 174 36.22 -10.68 31.02
CA SER A 174 35.65 -9.59 31.82
C SER A 174 36.51 -8.30 31.81
N SER A 175 37.24 -8.05 30.72
CA SER A 175 37.88 -6.74 30.50
C SER A 175 38.18 -6.51 29.02
N LEU A 176 37.30 -5.75 28.34
CA LEU A 176 37.62 -4.90 27.16
C LEU A 176 36.46 -3.96 26.76
N SER A 177 35.63 -3.54 27.71
CA SER A 177 34.92 -2.26 27.56
C SER A 177 35.91 -1.14 27.84
N HIS A 178 36.33 -0.38 26.81
CA HIS A 178 36.89 0.99 26.89
C HIS A 178 37.28 1.48 25.47
N PHE A 179 36.29 1.74 24.61
CA PHE A 179 36.47 2.59 23.44
C PHE A 179 35.58 3.83 23.59
N LYS A 180 36.19 4.95 24.00
CA LYS A 180 35.56 6.27 23.97
C LYS A 180 35.56 6.78 22.53
N PRO A 181 34.43 7.22 21.96
CA PRO A 181 34.45 8.05 20.77
C PRO A 181 35.12 9.38 21.10
N THR A 182 36.21 9.70 20.41
CA THR A 182 36.81 11.04 20.48
C THR A 182 35.90 12.04 19.80
N ALA A 183 35.45 13.05 20.54
CA ALA A 183 34.65 14.14 20.01
C ALA A 183 35.46 14.99 19.01
N SER A 184 35.27 14.73 17.72
CA SER A 184 35.52 15.71 16.67
C SER A 184 34.25 16.54 16.49
N GLN A 185 34.32 17.83 16.81
CA GLN A 185 33.20 18.75 16.64
C GLN A 185 33.06 19.12 15.16
N ASN A 186 32.35 18.29 14.39
CA ASN A 186 31.54 18.80 13.29
C ASN A 186 30.13 19.02 13.84
N SER A 187 29.69 20.26 13.86
CA SER A 187 28.31 20.62 14.15
C SER A 187 27.40 20.11 13.04
N PHE A 188 26.88 18.89 13.19
CA PHE A 188 25.71 18.47 12.43
C PHE A 188 24.54 19.36 12.84
N SER A 189 24.21 20.30 11.97
CA SER A 189 22.95 21.03 12.05
C SER A 189 21.80 20.02 11.99
N MET A 190 20.80 20.18 12.86
CA MET A 190 19.49 19.63 12.57
C MET A 190 18.89 20.50 11.46
N ASP A 191 19.28 20.24 10.22
CA ASP A 191 18.62 20.81 9.05
C ASP A 191 17.25 20.15 8.94
N TYR A 192 16.27 20.77 9.62
CA TYR A 192 14.87 20.37 9.55
C TYR A 192 14.41 20.40 8.10
N LEU A 193 13.63 19.39 7.71
CA LEU A 193 13.03 19.32 6.38
C LEU A 193 11.97 20.40 6.22
N ASN A 194 12.41 21.55 5.72
CA ASN A 194 11.53 22.66 5.33
C ASN A 194 10.52 22.19 4.27
N HIS A 195 10.94 21.33 3.34
CA HIS A 195 10.09 20.83 2.25
C HIS A 195 9.53 19.42 2.57
N PRO A 196 8.21 19.21 2.65
CA PRO A 196 7.63 17.91 3.00
C PRO A 196 7.54 16.92 1.83
N LEU A 197 7.45 17.39 0.58
CA LEU A 197 7.28 16.52 -0.59
C LEU A 197 8.64 16.14 -1.16
N ALA A 198 8.86 14.87 -1.51
CA ALA A 198 10.04 14.43 -2.25
C ALA A 198 9.78 14.44 -3.76
N GLU A 199 8.68 13.81 -4.18
CA GLU A 199 8.29 13.72 -5.59
C GLU A 199 6.88 14.24 -5.83
N VAL A 200 6.74 15.12 -6.83
CA VAL A 200 5.45 15.62 -7.33
C VAL A 200 5.27 15.18 -8.78
N PHE A 201 4.32 14.26 -8.99
CA PHE A 201 4.07 13.49 -10.21
C PHE A 201 5.28 12.67 -10.71
N GLY A 202 6.08 12.16 -9.77
CA GLY A 202 7.27 11.34 -10.04
C GLY A 202 8.51 12.12 -10.47
N PHE A 203 8.58 13.40 -10.10
CA PHE A 203 9.74 14.26 -10.32
C PHE A 203 10.05 15.02 -9.02
N THR A 204 11.33 15.16 -8.69
CA THR A 204 11.82 15.99 -7.58
C THR A 204 11.24 17.40 -7.66
N THR A 205 11.01 18.04 -6.51
CA THR A 205 10.43 19.39 -6.49
C THR A 205 11.33 20.45 -7.13
N SER A 206 12.64 20.15 -7.25
CA SER A 206 13.65 20.89 -8.00
C SER A 206 13.66 20.65 -9.52
N ASP A 207 13.18 19.51 -10.07
CA ASP A 207 13.15 19.30 -11.53
C ASP A 207 12.08 20.21 -12.19
N LEU A 208 12.55 21.30 -12.80
CA LEU A 208 11.74 22.25 -13.57
C LEU A 208 11.80 22.00 -15.09
N SER A 209 12.25 20.84 -15.55
CA SER A 209 12.33 20.50 -16.97
C SER A 209 10.96 20.39 -17.65
N SER A 210 10.94 20.51 -18.98
CA SER A 210 9.72 20.40 -19.78
C SER A 210 8.97 19.07 -19.60
N LYS A 211 9.69 17.96 -19.30
CA LYS A 211 9.07 16.68 -18.95
C LYS A 211 8.32 16.79 -17.62
N ALA A 212 8.98 17.25 -16.56
CA ALA A 212 8.38 17.41 -15.24
C ALA A 212 7.17 18.38 -15.29
N GLN A 213 7.33 19.54 -15.94
CA GLN A 213 6.24 20.50 -16.16
C GLN A 213 5.04 19.88 -16.87
N ARG A 214 5.26 19.14 -17.98
CA ARG A 214 4.20 18.45 -18.71
C ARG A 214 3.49 17.42 -17.85
N TYR A 215 4.22 16.62 -17.06
CA TYR A 215 3.62 15.59 -16.22
C TYR A 215 2.76 16.22 -15.11
N ARG A 216 3.25 17.29 -14.49
CA ARG A 216 2.47 18.06 -13.49
C ARG A 216 1.22 18.70 -14.11
N SER A 217 1.33 19.34 -15.27
CA SER A 217 0.18 20.05 -15.88
C SER A 217 -0.91 19.13 -16.44
N HIS A 218 -0.58 17.90 -16.81
CA HIS A 218 -1.55 16.89 -17.29
C HIS A 218 -1.86 15.82 -16.22
N HIS A 219 -1.34 15.98 -15.00
CA HIS A 219 -1.41 14.98 -13.93
C HIS A 219 -0.98 13.57 -14.39
N HIS A 220 0.06 13.44 -15.21
CA HIS A 220 0.54 12.14 -15.69
C HIS A 220 1.33 11.39 -14.61
N CYS A 221 1.27 10.06 -14.62
CA CYS A 221 2.09 9.20 -13.76
C CYS A 221 3.19 8.54 -14.61
N PRO A 222 4.48 8.61 -14.23
CA PRO A 222 5.56 7.94 -14.95
C PRO A 222 5.71 6.45 -14.60
N PHE A 223 5.11 5.97 -13.51
CA PHE A 223 5.39 4.65 -12.93
C PHE A 223 4.34 3.59 -13.30
N ASN A 224 4.14 3.33 -14.60
CA ASN A 224 3.32 2.22 -15.10
C ASN A 224 1.92 2.10 -14.43
N ASN A 225 1.23 3.24 -14.27
CA ASN A 225 -0.14 3.24 -13.74
C ASN A 225 -1.13 2.63 -14.75
N ARG A 226 -2.27 2.13 -14.27
CA ARG A 226 -3.33 1.50 -15.08
C ARG A 226 -3.88 2.43 -16.17
N VAL A 227 -3.80 3.75 -15.97
CA VAL A 227 -4.04 4.79 -16.96
C VAL A 227 -2.88 5.79 -16.96
N PRO A 228 -2.61 6.55 -18.04
CA PRO A 228 -1.48 7.50 -18.09
C PRO A 228 -1.49 8.60 -17.01
N ASN A 229 -2.65 8.85 -16.40
CA ASN A 229 -2.84 9.88 -15.37
C ASN A 229 -2.68 9.29 -13.95
N CYS A 230 -2.29 10.13 -13.00
CA CYS A 230 -2.33 9.80 -11.58
C CYS A 230 -3.78 9.61 -11.13
N THR A 231 -4.03 8.54 -10.40
CA THR A 231 -5.35 8.18 -9.84
C THR A 231 -5.40 8.30 -8.32
N ASN A 232 -4.29 8.71 -7.67
CA ASN A 232 -4.14 8.76 -6.23
C ASN A 232 -5.19 9.68 -5.57
N GLU A 233 -5.87 9.16 -4.54
CA GLU A 233 -7.08 9.69 -3.90
C GLU A 233 -8.30 9.92 -4.81
N ASN A 234 -8.14 10.63 -5.93
CA ASN A 234 -9.25 11.04 -6.80
C ASN A 234 -8.79 11.26 -8.26
N PRO A 235 -9.24 10.46 -9.24
CA PRO A 235 -8.84 10.62 -10.65
C PRO A 235 -9.14 11.99 -11.28
N LYS A 236 -10.08 12.78 -10.73
CA LYS A 236 -10.42 14.13 -11.23
C LYS A 236 -9.58 15.23 -10.56
N ASN A 237 -9.02 14.98 -9.38
CA ASN A 237 -8.17 15.91 -8.64
C ASN A 237 -7.14 15.13 -7.81
N PRO A 238 -6.16 14.49 -8.47
CA PRO A 238 -5.30 13.51 -7.81
C PRO A 238 -4.30 14.18 -6.86
N LEU A 239 -3.99 13.52 -5.75
CA LEU A 239 -2.85 13.91 -4.92
C LEU A 239 -1.58 13.42 -5.59
N GLY A 240 -0.89 14.31 -6.31
CA GLY A 240 0.32 13.98 -7.09
C GLY A 240 1.58 13.71 -6.26
N VAL A 241 1.47 13.49 -4.95
CA VAL A 241 2.61 13.22 -4.06
C VAL A 241 2.95 11.73 -4.12
N CYS A 242 4.06 11.39 -4.78
CA CYS A 242 4.50 10.00 -4.92
C CYS A 242 5.32 9.51 -3.72
N SER A 243 6.05 10.43 -3.10
CA SER A 243 6.85 10.22 -1.90
C SER A 243 6.99 11.52 -1.08
N LEU A 244 7.14 11.38 0.23
CA LEU A 244 7.40 12.48 1.18
C LEU A 244 8.86 12.48 1.61
N LEU A 245 9.39 13.65 1.98
CA LEU A 245 10.67 13.75 2.68
C LEU A 245 10.44 13.57 4.18
N HIS A 246 11.12 12.59 4.79
CA HIS A 246 11.13 12.36 6.23
C HIS A 246 12.54 11.98 6.67
N ASN A 247 13.10 12.69 7.66
CA ASN A 247 14.48 12.49 8.17
C ASN A 247 15.54 12.41 7.04
N ASN A 248 15.46 13.33 6.07
CA ASN A 248 16.29 13.43 4.86
C ASN A 248 16.25 12.20 3.93
N LYS A 249 15.25 11.31 4.06
CA LYS A 249 14.95 10.23 3.11
C LYS A 249 13.64 10.49 2.39
N ALA A 250 13.52 10.01 1.14
CA ALA A 250 12.25 9.97 0.43
C ALA A 250 11.51 8.67 0.78
N VAL A 251 10.35 8.78 1.42
CA VAL A 251 9.50 7.65 1.83
C VAL A 251 8.36 7.51 0.84
N ILE A 252 8.16 6.31 0.30
CA ILE A 252 7.13 6.02 -0.71
C ILE A 252 5.74 6.03 -0.08
N THR A 253 4.87 6.94 -0.55
CA THR A 253 3.48 7.08 -0.09
C THR A 253 2.45 6.67 -1.14
N CYS A 254 2.87 6.38 -2.37
CA CYS A 254 2.00 5.92 -3.45
C CYS A 254 2.38 4.50 -3.90
N PRO A 255 1.49 3.48 -3.84
CA PRO A 255 1.81 2.11 -4.24
C PRO A 255 2.31 2.01 -5.69
N VAL A 256 1.78 2.84 -6.58
CA VAL A 256 2.16 2.87 -8.01
C VAL A 256 3.64 3.26 -8.19
N ARG A 257 4.27 3.99 -7.26
CA ARG A 257 5.70 4.34 -7.31
C ARG A 257 6.62 3.10 -7.32
N PHE A 258 6.19 1.99 -6.73
CA PHE A 258 6.95 0.72 -6.74
C PHE A 258 6.98 0.06 -8.14
N ARG A 259 6.15 0.49 -9.09
CA ARG A 259 6.10 -0.09 -10.45
C ARG A 259 7.11 0.53 -11.42
N GLU A 260 8.09 1.30 -10.92
CA GLU A 260 9.21 1.81 -11.72
C GLU A 260 9.98 0.66 -12.38
N GLU A 261 10.13 0.75 -13.71
CA GLU A 261 10.77 -0.25 -14.58
C GLU A 261 10.35 -1.71 -14.33
N TRP A 262 9.20 -1.94 -13.69
CA TRP A 262 8.72 -3.26 -13.24
C TRP A 262 9.70 -4.07 -12.37
N LEU A 263 10.66 -3.40 -11.70
CA LEU A 263 11.69 -4.06 -10.88
C LEU A 263 11.11 -5.07 -9.88
N ILE A 264 9.98 -4.73 -9.24
CA ILE A 264 9.30 -5.59 -8.27
C ILE A 264 8.82 -6.92 -8.84
N THR A 265 8.51 -7.00 -10.14
CA THR A 265 8.08 -8.26 -10.78
C THR A 265 9.26 -9.15 -11.12
N ASP A 266 10.38 -8.58 -11.56
CA ASP A 266 11.61 -9.35 -11.83
C ASP A 266 12.18 -9.94 -10.55
N ASP A 267 12.21 -9.14 -9.49
CA ASP A 267 12.63 -9.54 -8.15
C ASP A 267 11.75 -10.67 -7.60
N ALA A 268 10.42 -10.51 -7.66
CA ALA A 268 9.47 -11.51 -7.19
C ALA A 268 9.48 -12.81 -8.04
N ALA A 269 9.63 -12.71 -9.36
CA ALA A 269 9.74 -13.88 -10.24
C ALA A 269 10.91 -14.79 -9.83
N SER A 270 12.05 -14.19 -9.44
CA SER A 270 13.22 -14.92 -8.94
C SER A 270 12.97 -15.69 -7.63
N PHE A 271 11.92 -15.36 -6.88
CA PHE A 271 11.51 -16.05 -5.66
C PHE A 271 10.43 -17.10 -5.92
N PHE A 272 9.49 -16.83 -6.83
CA PHE A 272 8.41 -17.75 -7.17
C PHE A 272 8.89 -18.93 -8.01
N PHE A 273 9.66 -18.67 -9.06
CA PHE A 273 9.93 -19.64 -10.12
C PHE A 273 11.42 -19.99 -10.24
N PRO A 274 11.75 -21.20 -10.76
CA PRO A 274 13.09 -21.50 -11.27
C PRO A 274 13.54 -20.53 -12.37
N GLU A 275 14.86 -20.40 -12.53
CA GLU A 275 15.46 -19.64 -13.64
C GLU A 275 15.04 -20.20 -15.01
N GLY A 276 14.84 -19.30 -15.98
CA GLY A 276 14.44 -19.67 -17.35
C GLY A 276 12.94 -19.94 -17.56
N VAL A 277 12.12 -19.96 -16.50
CA VAL A 277 10.65 -20.06 -16.62
C VAL A 277 10.10 -18.83 -17.32
N ARG A 278 9.22 -19.05 -18.32
CA ARG A 278 8.46 -17.97 -18.96
C ARG A 278 7.31 -17.55 -18.04
N TRP A 279 7.18 -16.26 -17.77
CA TRP A 279 6.10 -15.71 -16.95
C TRP A 279 5.54 -14.41 -17.53
N SER A 280 4.38 -13.99 -17.04
CA SER A 280 3.80 -12.66 -17.28
C SER A 280 3.18 -12.12 -15.99
N SER A 281 2.91 -10.81 -15.94
CA SER A 281 2.27 -10.14 -14.80
C SER A 281 0.82 -9.76 -15.11
N LEU A 282 -0.08 -9.98 -14.15
CA LEU A 282 -1.46 -9.53 -14.13
C LEU A 282 -1.65 -8.52 -12.99
N THR A 283 -2.42 -7.45 -13.20
CA THR A 283 -2.70 -6.41 -12.20
C THR A 283 -4.10 -6.53 -11.63
N GLU A 284 -4.28 -6.23 -10.34
CA GLU A 284 -5.62 -6.08 -9.71
C GLU A 284 -6.49 -7.35 -9.83
N VAL A 285 -5.90 -8.53 -9.63
CA VAL A 285 -6.59 -9.83 -9.79
C VAL A 285 -7.49 -10.09 -8.59
N GLU A 286 -8.80 -10.18 -8.81
CA GLU A 286 -9.76 -10.49 -7.74
C GLU A 286 -9.55 -11.91 -7.19
N LEU A 287 -9.50 -12.02 -5.86
CA LEU A 287 -9.38 -13.26 -5.12
C LEU A 287 -10.72 -13.60 -4.47
N THR A 288 -11.22 -14.82 -4.69
CA THR A 288 -12.46 -15.30 -4.06
C THR A 288 -12.20 -16.36 -3.01
N ASP A 289 -13.03 -16.39 -1.96
CA ASP A 289 -13.06 -17.46 -0.98
C ASP A 289 -13.73 -18.74 -1.54
N ALA A 290 -13.76 -19.80 -0.73
CA ALA A 290 -14.36 -21.08 -1.11
C ALA A 290 -15.89 -21.03 -1.33
N TYR A 291 -16.55 -19.93 -0.97
CA TYR A 291 -17.98 -19.68 -1.19
C TYR A 291 -18.23 -18.75 -2.39
N GLY A 292 -17.16 -18.31 -3.07
CA GLY A 292 -17.22 -17.42 -4.23
C GLY A 292 -17.36 -15.94 -3.87
N LYS A 293 -17.16 -15.54 -2.60
CA LYS A 293 -17.16 -14.11 -2.23
C LYS A 293 -15.78 -13.50 -2.40
N SER A 294 -15.73 -12.26 -2.87
CA SER A 294 -14.52 -11.45 -2.94
C SER A 294 -13.83 -11.35 -1.56
N SER A 295 -12.54 -11.65 -1.55
CA SER A 295 -11.59 -11.44 -0.46
C SER A 295 -10.65 -10.26 -0.75
N GLY A 296 -11.03 -9.40 -1.71
CA GLY A 296 -10.21 -8.31 -2.25
C GLY A 296 -9.38 -8.74 -3.47
N SER A 297 -8.71 -7.77 -4.09
CA SER A 297 -7.83 -8.01 -5.25
C SER A 297 -6.36 -8.01 -4.86
N LEU A 298 -5.59 -8.95 -5.40
CA LEU A 298 -4.13 -8.99 -5.33
C LEU A 298 -3.55 -7.85 -6.20
N ASP A 299 -2.58 -7.08 -5.70
CA ASP A 299 -2.00 -5.96 -6.46
C ASP A 299 -1.38 -6.43 -7.80
N LEU A 300 -0.55 -7.47 -7.73
CA LEU A 300 0.00 -8.15 -8.90
C LEU A 300 0.00 -9.68 -8.71
N VAL A 301 -0.17 -10.41 -9.80
CA VAL A 301 0.03 -11.87 -9.86
C VAL A 301 0.98 -12.18 -11.01
N LEU A 302 2.04 -12.92 -10.73
CA LEU A 302 2.91 -13.47 -11.76
C LEU A 302 2.46 -14.88 -12.09
N VAL A 303 2.23 -15.18 -13.36
CA VAL A 303 1.81 -16.49 -13.85
C VAL A 303 2.91 -17.13 -14.69
N ALA A 304 3.26 -18.37 -14.39
CA ALA A 304 4.26 -19.16 -15.12
C ALA A 304 3.61 -20.03 -16.20
N TYR A 305 4.30 -20.24 -17.31
CA TYR A 305 3.83 -21.02 -18.47
C TYR A 305 4.74 -22.19 -18.82
N ASP A 306 4.16 -23.30 -19.28
CA ASP A 306 4.88 -24.34 -20.02
C ASP A 306 5.17 -23.92 -21.48
N ASP A 307 5.87 -24.77 -22.24
CA ASP A 307 6.22 -24.52 -23.64
C ASP A 307 4.99 -24.37 -24.56
N SER A 308 3.84 -24.95 -24.18
CA SER A 308 2.58 -24.82 -24.92
C SER A 308 1.85 -23.50 -24.65
N GLY A 309 2.32 -22.71 -23.68
CA GLY A 309 1.68 -21.47 -23.24
C GLY A 309 0.53 -21.69 -22.24
N LYS A 310 0.43 -22.89 -21.64
CA LYS A 310 -0.53 -23.16 -20.58
C LYS A 310 0.03 -22.69 -19.24
N ILE A 311 -0.80 -22.04 -18.41
CA ILE A 311 -0.42 -21.65 -17.05
C ILE A 311 -0.18 -22.90 -16.19
N THR A 312 0.99 -22.96 -15.55
CA THR A 312 1.43 -24.06 -14.69
C THR A 312 1.49 -23.71 -13.21
N ASP A 313 1.86 -22.46 -12.88
CA ASP A 313 1.98 -21.99 -11.50
C ASP A 313 1.78 -20.47 -11.41
N PHE A 314 1.67 -19.93 -10.19
CA PHE A 314 1.64 -18.49 -9.94
C PHE A 314 2.21 -18.11 -8.57
N GLY A 315 2.61 -16.84 -8.45
CA GLY A 315 2.91 -16.20 -7.17
C GLY A 315 2.29 -14.80 -7.11
N ALA A 316 1.95 -14.32 -5.93
CA ALA A 316 1.28 -13.03 -5.73
C ALA A 316 2.23 -11.99 -5.14
N ILE A 317 2.12 -10.73 -5.56
CA ILE A 317 2.84 -9.59 -4.99
C ILE A 317 1.80 -8.63 -4.39
N GLU A 318 2.02 -8.21 -3.15
CA GLU A 318 1.32 -7.09 -2.53
C GLU A 318 2.29 -5.92 -2.34
N ILE A 319 1.80 -4.69 -2.55
CA ILE A 319 2.59 -3.47 -2.43
C ILE A 319 2.15 -2.71 -1.18
N GLN A 320 3.11 -2.29 -0.36
CA GLN A 320 2.85 -1.62 0.91
C GLN A 320 3.64 -0.30 0.99
N SER A 321 2.98 0.79 0.61
CA SER A 321 3.48 2.15 0.83
C SER A 321 3.13 2.66 2.23
N ALA A 322 3.84 3.69 2.70
CA ALA A 322 3.50 4.37 3.93
C ALA A 322 2.15 5.10 3.83
N PHE A 323 1.36 5.09 4.91
CA PHE A 323 0.25 6.03 5.08
C PHE A 323 0.79 7.40 5.51
N ILE A 324 -0.05 8.43 5.50
CA ILE A 324 0.33 9.80 5.88
C ILE A 324 -0.56 10.25 7.04
N THR A 325 0.04 10.81 8.08
CA THR A 325 -0.60 11.67 9.09
C THR A 325 -0.29 13.13 8.80
N GLY A 326 -1.10 14.06 9.29
CA GLY A 326 -1.04 15.46 8.90
C GLY A 326 -1.70 15.68 7.53
N ASP A 327 -1.21 16.67 6.77
CA ASP A 327 -1.79 17.05 5.49
C ASP A 327 -0.72 17.17 4.38
N ALA A 328 -0.82 16.29 3.38
CA ALA A 328 -0.01 16.36 2.16
C ALA A 328 -0.69 17.17 1.04
N ARG A 329 -1.98 17.48 1.17
CA ARG A 329 -2.79 18.13 0.13
C ARG A 329 -2.54 19.63 0.07
N ASP A 330 -2.48 20.36 1.18
CA ASP A 330 -2.14 21.78 1.15
C ASP A 330 -0.70 22.11 0.71
N PRO A 331 0.38 21.43 1.17
CA PRO A 331 1.72 21.65 0.61
C PRO A 331 1.78 21.31 -0.88
N PHE A 332 1.10 20.24 -1.33
CA PHE A 332 0.97 19.90 -2.75
C PHE A 332 0.25 21.02 -3.54
N ASN A 333 -0.90 21.49 -3.05
CA ASN A 333 -1.65 22.58 -3.68
C ASN A 333 -0.85 23.88 -3.71
N PHE A 334 -0.09 24.18 -2.66
CA PHE A 334 0.79 25.35 -2.60
C PHE A 334 1.92 25.25 -3.63
N TYR A 335 2.64 24.13 -3.67
CA TYR A 335 3.66 23.85 -4.67
C TYR A 335 3.11 23.97 -6.10
N MET A 336 1.94 23.38 -6.38
CA MET A 336 1.32 23.36 -7.72
C MET A 336 0.84 24.74 -8.22
N LYS A 337 0.69 25.76 -7.36
CA LYS A 337 0.35 27.14 -7.79
C LYS A 337 1.48 27.79 -8.58
N ASP A 338 2.72 27.59 -8.16
CA ASP A 338 3.93 28.03 -8.86
C ASP A 338 5.11 27.12 -8.49
N PRO A 339 5.29 25.98 -9.17
CA PRO A 339 6.38 25.04 -8.90
C PRO A 339 7.78 25.65 -8.99
N LYS A 340 7.94 26.74 -9.75
CA LYS A 340 9.24 27.40 -9.91
C LYS A 340 9.60 28.17 -8.65
N THR A 341 8.68 29.01 -8.17
CA THR A 341 8.89 29.82 -6.96
C THR A 341 8.82 28.98 -5.68
N ASN A 342 7.98 27.94 -5.66
CA ASN A 342 7.70 27.14 -4.47
C ASN A 342 8.56 25.86 -4.36
N SER A 343 9.52 25.66 -5.26
CA SER A 343 10.48 24.52 -5.23
C SER A 343 11.29 24.40 -3.94
N LEU A 344 11.53 25.53 -3.26
CA LEU A 344 12.24 25.63 -1.98
C LEU A 344 11.31 26.16 -0.87
N MET A 345 10.01 25.83 -0.91
CA MET A 345 9.06 26.24 0.12
C MET A 345 9.44 25.69 1.51
N ASP A 346 9.11 26.46 2.55
CA ASP A 346 9.21 26.05 3.94
C ASP A 346 7.81 25.82 4.52
N TRP A 347 7.58 24.58 4.97
CA TRP A 347 6.36 24.08 5.59
C TRP A 347 6.58 23.68 7.05
N SER A 348 7.82 23.77 7.57
CA SER A 348 8.21 23.25 8.89
C SER A 348 7.41 23.84 10.06
N ALA A 349 6.91 25.07 9.90
CA ALA A 349 6.10 25.76 10.90
C ALA A 349 4.59 25.40 10.88
N GLN A 350 4.13 24.57 9.94
CA GLN A 350 2.71 24.20 9.83
C GLN A 350 2.35 23.07 10.80
N SER A 351 1.28 23.25 11.56
CA SER A 351 0.85 22.30 12.60
C SER A 351 0.39 20.94 12.07
N ASN A 352 0.08 20.86 10.78
CA ASN A 352 -0.32 19.66 10.06
C ASN A 352 0.77 19.12 9.12
N PHE A 353 2.06 19.36 9.40
CA PHE A 353 3.18 18.84 8.59
C PHE A 353 3.00 17.33 8.31
N PRO A 354 3.02 16.88 7.04
CA PRO A 354 2.73 15.50 6.71
C PRO A 354 3.89 14.57 7.11
N GLN A 355 3.58 13.46 7.77
CA GLN A 355 4.55 12.47 8.23
C GLN A 355 4.09 11.04 7.90
N PRO A 356 5.02 10.11 7.63
CA PRO A 356 4.65 8.72 7.37
C PRO A 356 4.11 8.05 8.64
N ASP A 357 2.97 7.37 8.50
CA ASP A 357 2.33 6.60 9.57
C ASP A 357 2.41 5.09 9.29
N TYR A 358 3.51 4.50 9.71
CA TYR A 358 3.76 3.07 9.59
C TYR A 358 2.85 2.22 10.49
N VAL A 359 2.34 2.77 11.60
CA VAL A 359 1.50 2.01 12.55
C VAL A 359 0.10 1.82 11.98
N SER A 360 -0.50 2.87 11.43
CA SER A 360 -1.79 2.79 10.75
C SER A 360 -1.67 2.00 9.45
N ALA A 361 -0.60 2.20 8.65
CA ALA A 361 -0.36 1.37 7.46
C ALA A 361 -0.26 -0.13 7.82
N MET A 362 0.43 -0.46 8.91
CA MET A 362 0.59 -1.85 9.36
C MET A 362 -0.76 -2.45 9.80
N ARG A 363 -1.49 -1.73 10.65
CA ARG A 363 -2.71 -2.23 11.31
C ARG A 363 -3.95 -2.18 10.42
N GLU A 364 -4.06 -1.18 9.54
CA GLU A 364 -5.23 -0.97 8.69
C GLU A 364 -5.06 -1.50 7.25
N SER A 365 -3.82 -1.79 6.80
CA SER A 365 -3.55 -2.42 5.50
C SER A 365 -2.81 -3.76 5.63
N LEU A 366 -1.52 -3.75 6.02
CA LEU A 366 -0.65 -4.93 5.89
C LEU A 366 -1.17 -6.17 6.64
N VAL A 367 -1.56 -6.02 7.92
CA VAL A 367 -2.08 -7.12 8.73
C VAL A 367 -3.41 -7.66 8.19
N PRO A 368 -4.45 -6.83 7.92
CA PRO A 368 -5.66 -7.27 7.23
C PRO A 368 -5.41 -8.01 5.92
N GLN A 369 -4.52 -7.50 5.06
CA GLN A 369 -4.22 -8.14 3.77
C GLN A 369 -3.54 -9.51 3.94
N LEU A 370 -2.60 -9.64 4.89
CA LEU A 370 -1.99 -10.93 5.24
C LEU A 370 -3.02 -11.92 5.79
N ILE A 371 -3.95 -11.44 6.62
CA ILE A 371 -5.02 -12.26 7.18
C ILE A 371 -5.95 -12.78 6.07
N PHE A 372 -6.49 -11.91 5.21
CA PHE A 372 -7.52 -12.30 4.24
C PHE A 372 -6.95 -12.95 2.99
N LYS A 373 -6.02 -12.27 2.32
CA LYS A 373 -5.44 -12.74 1.06
C LYS A 373 -4.31 -13.74 1.34
N GLY A 374 -3.43 -13.41 2.28
CA GLY A 374 -2.27 -14.24 2.63
C GLY A 374 -2.65 -15.63 3.16
N SER A 375 -3.70 -15.75 3.98
CA SER A 375 -4.17 -17.07 4.45
C SER A 375 -4.70 -17.95 3.32
N ILE A 376 -5.41 -17.37 2.34
CA ILE A 376 -5.88 -18.10 1.16
C ILE A 376 -4.68 -18.60 0.34
N LEU A 377 -3.72 -17.72 0.02
CA LEU A 377 -2.49 -18.08 -0.69
C LEU A 377 -1.69 -19.17 0.05
N ASN A 378 -1.55 -19.06 1.37
CA ASN A 378 -0.87 -20.05 2.19
C ASN A 378 -1.60 -21.40 2.20
N SER A 379 -2.94 -21.42 2.24
CA SER A 379 -3.75 -22.65 2.14
C SER A 379 -3.57 -23.38 0.80
N TRP A 380 -3.23 -22.64 -0.27
CA TRP A 380 -2.92 -23.17 -1.60
C TRP A 380 -1.41 -23.48 -1.78
N SER A 381 -0.61 -23.35 -0.72
CA SER A 381 0.85 -23.46 -0.75
C SER A 381 1.51 -22.52 -1.77
N LYS A 382 0.95 -21.32 -1.96
CA LYS A 382 1.46 -20.29 -2.86
C LYS A 382 2.31 -19.28 -2.12
N LYS A 383 3.38 -18.85 -2.79
CA LYS A 383 4.32 -17.85 -2.29
C LYS A 383 3.75 -16.44 -2.45
N LEU A 384 4.04 -15.60 -1.46
CA LEU A 384 3.71 -14.18 -1.44
C LEU A 384 5.00 -13.35 -1.47
N ALA A 385 5.05 -12.34 -2.32
CA ALA A 385 6.04 -11.27 -2.25
C ALA A 385 5.39 -10.02 -1.67
N ILE A 386 6.12 -9.29 -0.82
CA ILE A 386 5.68 -7.99 -0.30
C ILE A 386 6.74 -6.96 -0.71
N SER A 387 6.32 -5.98 -1.50
CA SER A 387 7.17 -4.84 -1.89
C SER A 387 6.92 -3.70 -0.93
N ILE A 388 7.95 -3.27 -0.19
CA ILE A 388 7.83 -2.34 0.94
C ILE A 388 8.99 -1.34 0.99
N ASP A 389 8.71 -0.13 1.46
CA ASP A 389 9.71 0.91 1.72
C ASP A 389 10.62 0.51 2.89
N ARG A 390 11.92 0.78 2.79
CA ARG A 390 12.92 0.49 3.84
C ARG A 390 12.52 1.07 5.19
N SER A 391 12.11 2.33 5.22
CA SER A 391 11.74 3.04 6.45
C SER A 391 10.47 2.46 7.08
N TYR A 392 9.56 1.94 6.25
CA TYR A 392 8.36 1.24 6.72
C TYR A 392 8.72 -0.16 7.24
N PHE A 393 9.55 -0.93 6.53
CA PHE A 393 10.00 -2.24 7.01
C PHE A 393 10.78 -2.15 8.33
N GLU A 394 11.66 -1.15 8.47
CA GLU A 394 12.41 -0.85 9.70
C GLU A 394 11.51 -0.49 10.90
N ALA A 395 10.26 -0.08 10.65
CA ALA A 395 9.27 0.22 11.69
C ALA A 395 8.38 -0.99 12.09
N LEU A 396 8.49 -2.13 11.40
CA LEU A 396 7.75 -3.34 11.74
C LEU A 396 8.35 -4.04 12.99
N PRO A 397 7.55 -4.78 13.76
CA PRO A 397 8.06 -5.75 14.74
C PRO A 397 9.08 -6.72 14.12
N ASN A 398 10.09 -7.12 14.90
CA ASN A 398 11.14 -8.05 14.45
C ASN A 398 10.53 -9.34 13.87
N LEU A 399 10.68 -9.52 12.55
CA LEU A 399 10.28 -10.74 11.86
C LEU A 399 11.39 -11.79 11.96
N VAL A 400 11.01 -13.07 12.10
CA VAL A 400 11.96 -14.18 12.17
C VAL A 400 12.38 -14.59 10.74
N PRO A 401 13.66 -14.41 10.34
CA PRO A 401 14.12 -14.78 9.01
C PRO A 401 14.31 -16.30 8.89
N VAL A 402 14.13 -16.81 7.67
CA VAL A 402 14.43 -18.20 7.27
C VAL A 402 15.19 -18.22 5.94
N GLU A 403 15.67 -19.39 5.52
CA GLU A 403 16.29 -19.55 4.19
C GLU A 403 15.27 -19.40 3.05
N LYS A 404 15.72 -18.90 1.89
CA LYS A 404 14.87 -18.66 0.70
C LYS A 404 14.02 -19.87 0.29
N GLN A 405 14.59 -21.08 0.41
CA GLN A 405 13.92 -22.33 0.05
C GLN A 405 12.77 -22.70 1.00
N ASP A 406 12.86 -22.25 2.26
CA ASP A 406 11.87 -22.50 3.31
C ASP A 406 10.82 -21.37 3.38
N ALA A 407 11.03 -20.27 2.65
CA ALA A 407 10.22 -19.08 2.76
C ALA A 407 8.84 -19.22 2.09
N GLU A 408 7.81 -18.73 2.78
CA GLU A 408 6.45 -18.58 2.24
C GLU A 408 6.20 -17.13 1.83
N ILE A 409 6.85 -16.18 2.50
CA ILE A 409 6.85 -14.75 2.18
C ILE A 409 8.28 -14.29 1.87
N ALA A 410 8.44 -13.51 0.81
CA ALA A 410 9.64 -12.70 0.56
C ALA A 410 9.31 -11.21 0.68
N TRP A 411 9.98 -10.53 1.60
CA TRP A 411 9.93 -9.09 1.79
C TRP A 411 11.01 -8.45 0.94
N PHE A 412 10.61 -7.89 -0.21
CA PHE A 412 11.48 -7.11 -1.05
C PHE A 412 11.46 -5.66 -0.55
N ILE A 413 12.57 -5.25 0.04
CA ILE A 413 12.71 -3.98 0.73
C ILE A 413 13.38 -3.01 -0.25
N TYR A 414 12.73 -1.88 -0.54
CA TYR A 414 13.19 -0.87 -1.49
C TYR A 414 13.49 0.46 -0.81
N ASP A 415 14.37 1.25 -1.40
CA ASP A 415 14.64 2.63 -1.03
C ASP A 415 14.58 3.52 -2.28
N LEU A 416 14.40 4.82 -2.08
CA LEU A 416 14.48 5.83 -3.13
C LEU A 416 15.84 6.54 -3.05
N GLU A 417 16.78 6.13 -3.89
CA GLU A 417 18.10 6.75 -3.95
C GLU A 417 18.07 7.99 -4.86
N LEU A 418 18.52 9.14 -4.34
CA LEU A 418 18.67 10.35 -5.15
C LEU A 418 19.87 10.22 -6.08
N VAL A 419 19.63 10.21 -7.38
CA VAL A 419 20.65 10.17 -8.43
C VAL A 419 20.76 11.52 -9.10
N VAL A 420 22.01 12.01 -9.23
CA VAL A 420 22.33 13.32 -9.79
C VAL A 420 23.02 13.13 -11.15
N ASN A 421 22.28 13.39 -12.22
CA ASN A 421 22.72 13.28 -13.61
C ASN A 421 22.94 14.69 -14.20
N GLY A 422 24.11 15.26 -13.91
CA GLY A 422 24.43 16.65 -14.26
C GLY A 422 23.67 17.63 -13.35
N GLU A 423 22.85 18.50 -13.94
CA GLU A 423 21.97 19.42 -13.20
C GLU A 423 20.60 18.81 -12.84
N LYS A 424 20.37 17.53 -13.18
CA LYS A 424 19.10 16.84 -12.87
C LYS A 424 19.23 15.91 -11.69
N GLU A 425 18.31 16.07 -10.75
CA GLU A 425 18.12 15.19 -9.60
C GLU A 425 16.85 14.35 -9.80
N SER A 426 16.95 13.04 -9.63
CA SER A 426 15.81 12.12 -9.71
C SER A 426 15.96 11.00 -8.69
N TYR A 427 14.84 10.54 -8.10
CA TYR A 427 14.84 9.35 -7.27
C TYR A 427 14.70 8.09 -8.14
N GLU A 428 15.60 7.13 -7.94
CA GLU A 428 15.53 5.78 -8.53
C GLU A 428 15.15 4.78 -7.44
N LEU A 429 14.15 3.92 -7.70
CA LEU A 429 13.78 2.81 -6.85
C LEU A 429 14.88 1.74 -6.90
N LYS A 430 15.45 1.38 -5.73
CA LYS A 430 16.45 0.32 -5.64
C LYS A 430 16.12 -0.67 -4.55
N ARG A 431 16.28 -1.96 -4.85
CA ARG A 431 16.13 -3.04 -3.87
C ARG A 431 17.27 -2.97 -2.86
N ALA A 432 16.95 -2.51 -1.66
CA ALA A 432 17.85 -2.37 -0.53
C ALA A 432 18.23 -3.72 0.10
N ASN A 433 17.26 -4.64 0.25
CA ASN A 433 17.47 -5.95 0.87
C ASN A 433 16.31 -6.91 0.52
N VAL A 434 16.48 -8.20 0.84
CA VAL A 434 15.38 -9.18 0.85
C VAL A 434 15.39 -9.93 2.18
N VAL A 435 14.23 -10.00 2.85
CA VAL A 435 14.04 -10.84 4.05
C VAL A 435 13.02 -11.93 3.74
N TYR A 436 13.34 -13.16 4.10
CA TYR A 436 12.51 -14.34 3.83
C TYR A 436 11.87 -14.83 5.14
N THR A 437 10.57 -15.10 5.16
CA THR A 437 9.86 -15.50 6.40
C THR A 437 8.84 -16.62 6.17
N LYS A 438 8.44 -17.28 7.26
CA LYS A 438 7.27 -18.16 7.31
C LYS A 438 6.00 -17.35 7.56
N PHE A 439 4.91 -17.67 6.86
CA PHE A 439 3.64 -16.97 6.91
C PHE A 439 3.08 -16.89 8.34
N GLN A 440 2.96 -18.03 9.03
CA GLN A 440 2.38 -18.07 10.37
C GLN A 440 3.22 -17.33 11.41
N GLN A 441 4.55 -17.34 11.28
CA GLN A 441 5.46 -16.60 12.19
C GLN A 441 5.34 -15.10 11.97
N THR A 442 5.35 -14.66 10.70
CA THR A 442 5.09 -13.26 10.31
C THR A 442 3.77 -12.76 10.84
N LEU A 443 2.66 -13.47 10.59
CA LEU A 443 1.33 -13.04 11.02
C LEU A 443 1.24 -12.96 12.56
N SER A 444 1.86 -13.90 13.26
CA SER A 444 1.93 -13.86 14.73
C SER A 444 2.73 -12.64 15.22
N ALA A 445 3.88 -12.34 14.62
CA ALA A 445 4.72 -11.22 15.01
C ALA A 445 4.06 -9.84 14.77
N LEU A 446 3.33 -9.69 13.68
CA LEU A 446 2.64 -8.44 13.31
C LEU A 446 1.35 -8.20 14.10
N SER A 447 0.64 -9.27 14.51
CA SER A 447 -0.62 -9.16 15.26
C SER A 447 -0.44 -9.00 16.78
N ILE A 448 0.74 -9.31 17.35
CA ILE A 448 0.99 -9.15 18.79
C ILE A 448 1.25 -7.67 19.13
N SER A 449 0.27 -7.04 19.77
CA SER A 449 0.50 -5.79 20.49
C SER A 449 1.13 -6.09 21.85
N HIS A 450 2.34 -5.58 22.07
CA HIS A 450 3.01 -5.67 23.36
C HIS A 450 2.40 -4.62 24.31
N PRO A 451 1.78 -5.00 25.43
CA PRO A 451 1.25 -4.04 26.38
C PRO A 451 2.39 -3.27 27.08
N ASP A 452 2.22 -1.97 27.28
CA ASP A 452 3.05 -1.22 28.23
C ASP A 452 2.74 -1.67 29.68
N ASN A 453 3.58 -1.28 30.63
CA ASN A 453 3.34 -1.53 32.04
C ASN A 453 1.98 -0.95 32.47
N ILE A 454 1.08 -1.81 32.95
CA ILE A 454 -0.22 -1.43 33.47
C ILE A 454 -0.13 -0.32 34.54
N GLU A 455 0.95 -0.27 35.33
CA GLU A 455 1.17 0.78 36.32
C GLU A 455 1.38 2.17 35.71
N HIS A 456 1.91 2.27 34.48
CA HIS A 456 2.00 3.54 33.77
C HIS A 456 0.61 3.97 33.28
N PHE A 457 -0.13 3.06 32.66
CA PHE A 457 -1.49 3.33 32.20
C PHE A 457 -2.41 3.74 33.36
N MET A 458 -2.38 3.02 34.49
CA MET A 458 -3.15 3.33 35.70
C MET A 458 -2.81 4.69 36.33
N LYS A 459 -1.60 5.24 36.09
CA LYS A 459 -1.23 6.60 36.54
C LYS A 459 -1.79 7.71 35.64
N LEU A 460 -2.10 7.40 34.38
CA LEU A 460 -2.69 8.35 33.43
C LEU A 460 -4.21 8.47 33.60
N LEU A 461 -4.88 7.42 34.12
CA LEU A 461 -6.34 7.40 34.24
C LEU A 461 -6.94 8.55 35.08
N PRO A 462 -6.37 8.99 36.22
CA PRO A 462 -6.93 10.12 36.97
C PRO A 462 -6.90 11.44 36.18
N GLU A 463 -5.79 11.75 35.50
CA GLU A 463 -5.65 12.97 34.68
C GLU A 463 -6.58 13.00 33.45
N LEU A 464 -7.07 11.83 33.03
CA LEU A 464 -8.05 11.68 31.95
C LEU A 464 -9.49 11.67 32.47
N ALA A 465 -9.73 11.26 33.72
CA ALA A 465 -11.05 11.23 34.34
C ALA A 465 -11.50 12.61 34.87
N ASP A 466 -10.55 13.50 35.13
CA ASP A 466 -10.79 14.89 35.55
C ASP A 466 -10.94 15.88 34.35
N ARG A 467 -11.08 15.38 33.11
CA ARG A 467 -11.33 16.15 31.88
C ARG A 467 -12.77 15.99 31.37
#